data_AF-A0A7S4WAR5-F1
#
_entry.id   AF-A0A7S4WAR5-F1
#
_cell.length_a   1.000
_cell.length_b   1.000
_cell.length_c   1.000
_cell.angle_alpha   90.00
_cell.angle_beta   90.00
_cell.angle_gamma   90.00
#
_symmetry.space_group_name_H-M   'P 1'
#
loop_
_entity.id
_entity.type
_entity.pdbx_description
1 polymer ?
#
loop_
_entity_poly.entity_id
_entity_poly.type
_entity_poly.pdbx_seq_one_letter_code
_entity_poly.pdbx_strand_id
1 'polypeptide(L)'
;CLDSTKQTLSDKEKWARLDMFWKKYNNVLLSFVKTEKEVEHLKEINIRLKNMLQKYNDAISVNGNVIASNNPLFVINGRVEGQTHPKKPITKPLTVVDANHFLATTQVRSQVR
;
A
#
# COMPACT_ATOMS: atom_id res chain seq x y z
N CYS A 1 14.57 -60.09 2.31
CA CYS A 1 13.67 -59.05 1.77
C CYS A 1 14.32 -57.67 1.93
N LEU A 2 15.39 -57.39 1.18
CA LEU A 2 16.04 -56.09 1.12
C LEU A 2 16.54 -55.95 -0.31
N ASP A 3 15.62 -55.72 -1.25
CA ASP A 3 16.01 -55.38 -2.61
C ASP A 3 15.70 -53.90 -2.87
N SER A 4 16.81 -53.17 -3.02
CA SER A 4 16.98 -52.13 -4.03
C SER A 4 16.36 -50.75 -3.76
N THR A 5 16.74 -50.12 -2.64
CA THR A 5 16.62 -48.66 -2.45
C THR A 5 17.81 -47.88 -3.01
N LYS A 6 18.14 -48.01 -4.31
CA LYS A 6 19.04 -47.05 -4.99
C LYS A 6 18.68 -46.89 -6.48
N GLN A 7 17.54 -46.28 -6.77
CA GLN A 7 17.35 -45.64 -8.07
C GLN A 7 18.28 -44.42 -8.12
N THR A 8 19.40 -44.55 -8.82
CA THR A 8 20.29 -43.42 -9.10
C THR A 8 19.57 -42.50 -10.09
N LEU A 9 18.97 -41.43 -9.57
CA LEU A 9 18.38 -40.36 -10.38
C LEU A 9 19.40 -39.90 -11.42
N SER A 10 18.96 -39.75 -12.67
CA SER A 10 19.79 -39.16 -13.72
C SER A 10 20.23 -37.77 -13.26
N ASP A 11 21.46 -37.35 -13.59
CA ASP A 11 21.97 -36.06 -13.10
C ASP A 11 21.06 -34.90 -13.51
N LYS A 12 20.39 -35.01 -14.67
CA LYS A 12 19.35 -34.07 -15.11
C LYS A 12 18.16 -33.98 -14.14
N GLU A 13 17.71 -35.12 -13.61
CA GLU A 13 16.58 -35.18 -12.67
C GLU A 13 16.95 -34.62 -11.29
N LYS A 14 18.21 -34.82 -10.86
CA LYS A 14 18.73 -34.22 -9.62
C LYS A 14 18.73 -32.69 -9.70
N TRP A 15 19.25 -32.13 -10.80
CA TRP A 15 19.26 -30.68 -11.02
C TRP A 15 17.85 -30.11 -11.16
N ALA A 16 16.95 -30.80 -11.87
CA ALA A 16 15.54 -30.39 -11.96
C ALA A 16 14.84 -30.38 -10.59
N ARG A 17 15.11 -31.37 -9.74
CA ARG A 17 14.58 -31.42 -8.38
C ARG A 17 15.10 -30.26 -7.52
N LEU A 18 16.37 -29.91 -7.64
CA LEU A 18 16.97 -28.79 -6.94
C LEU A 18 16.37 -27.45 -7.41
N ASP A 19 16.18 -27.26 -8.71
CA ASP A 19 15.53 -26.06 -9.27
C ASP A 19 14.08 -25.92 -8.78
N MET A 20 13.31 -27.02 -8.76
CA MET A 20 11.96 -27.03 -8.22
C MET A 20 11.93 -26.70 -6.72
N PHE A 21 12.91 -27.18 -5.96
CA PHE A 21 13.05 -26.86 -4.54
C PHE A 21 13.25 -25.34 -4.35
N TRP A 22 14.20 -24.74 -5.07
CA TRP A 22 14.48 -23.31 -4.96
C TRP A 22 13.29 -22.45 -5.40
N LYS A 23 12.58 -22.85 -6.47
CA LYS A 23 11.35 -22.17 -6.89
C LYS A 23 10.28 -22.21 -5.80
N LYS A 24 10.05 -23.38 -5.17
CA LYS A 24 9.07 -23.52 -4.09
C LYS A 24 9.49 -22.71 -2.86
N TYR A 25 10.76 -22.76 -2.49
CA TYR A 25 11.32 -21.99 -1.38
C TYR A 25 11.13 -20.47 -1.60
N ASN A 26 11.52 -19.97 -2.76
CA ASN A 26 11.40 -18.56 -3.10
C ASN A 26 9.93 -18.11 -3.12
N ASN A 27 9.02 -18.93 -3.65
CA ASN A 27 7.58 -18.62 -3.64
C ASN A 27 7.03 -18.51 -2.21
N VAL A 28 7.45 -19.40 -1.30
CA VAL A 28 7.04 -19.34 0.11
C VAL A 28 7.64 -18.10 0.78
N LEU A 29 8.90 -17.79 0.51
CA LEU A 29 9.57 -16.60 1.06
C LEU A 29 8.89 -15.31 0.60
N LEU A 30 8.57 -15.19 -0.69
CA LEU A 30 7.84 -14.04 -1.23
C LEU A 30 6.43 -13.92 -0.63
N SER A 31 5.76 -15.05 -0.41
CA SER A 31 4.44 -15.07 0.24
C SER A 31 4.54 -14.61 1.69
N PHE A 32 5.56 -15.06 2.41
CA PHE A 32 5.83 -14.64 3.79
C PHE A 32 6.04 -13.12 3.88
N VAL A 33 6.94 -12.57 3.07
CA VAL A 33 7.21 -11.11 3.02
C VAL A 33 5.95 -10.32 2.65
N LYS A 34 5.13 -10.83 1.72
CA LYS A 34 3.87 -10.20 1.35
C LYS A 34 2.89 -10.16 2.53
N THR A 35 2.77 -11.26 3.27
CA THR A 35 1.92 -11.33 4.46
C THR A 35 2.42 -10.38 5.55
N GLU A 36 3.72 -10.32 5.81
CA GLU A 36 4.28 -9.39 6.80
C GLU A 36 3.96 -7.93 6.46
N LYS A 37 4.14 -7.55 5.20
CA LYS A 37 3.83 -6.19 4.73
C LYS A 37 2.34 -5.86 4.89
N GLU A 38 1.45 -6.81 4.62
CA GLU A 38 0.02 -6.61 4.82
C GLU A 38 -0.33 -6.42 6.31
N VAL A 39 0.30 -7.19 7.20
CA VAL A 39 0.11 -7.03 8.65
C VAL A 39 0.60 -5.66 9.12
N GLU A 40 1.75 -5.20 8.65
CA GLU A 40 2.26 -3.86 8.95
C GLU A 40 1.29 -2.78 8.45
N HIS A 41 0.84 -2.89 7.20
CA HIS A 41 -0.11 -1.96 6.60
C HIS A 41 -1.43 -1.88 7.39
N LEU A 42 -1.98 -3.03 7.80
CA LEU A 42 -3.19 -3.08 8.61
C LEU A 42 -3.00 -2.45 10.00
N LYS A 43 -1.81 -2.59 10.61
CA LYS A 43 -1.47 -1.93 11.88
C LYS A 43 -1.41 -0.42 11.71
N GLU A 44 -0.76 0.08 10.65
CA GLU A 44 -0.71 1.51 10.34
C GLU A 44 -2.12 2.08 10.15
N ILE A 45 -2.97 1.39 9.39
CA ILE A 45 -4.36 1.80 9.18
C ILE A 45 -5.12 1.81 10.50
N ASN A 46 -4.97 0.80 11.35
CA ASN A 46 -5.65 0.75 12.65
C ASN A 46 -5.24 1.94 13.54
N ILE A 47 -3.95 2.24 13.62
CA ILE A 47 -3.44 3.41 14.36
C ILE A 47 -4.02 4.70 13.79
N ARG A 48 -4.00 4.84 12.46
CA ARG A 48 -4.54 6.02 11.78
C ARG A 48 -6.04 6.20 12.04
N LEU A 49 -6.82 5.12 12.00
CA LEU A 49 -8.26 5.13 12.28
C LEU A 49 -8.53 5.52 13.72
N LYS A 50 -7.79 4.97 14.69
CA LYS A 50 -7.88 5.36 16.10
C LYS A 50 -7.58 6.84 16.30
N ASN A 51 -6.53 7.34 15.66
CA ASN A 51 -6.18 8.76 15.72
C ASN A 51 -7.27 9.65 15.09
N MET A 52 -7.87 9.22 13.97
CA MET A 52 -8.95 9.96 13.33
C MET A 52 -10.21 9.97 14.20
N LEU A 53 -10.55 8.84 14.81
CA LEU A 53 -11.67 8.74 15.75
C LEU A 53 -11.44 9.61 16.98
N GLN A 54 -10.23 9.61 17.53
CA GLN A 54 -9.87 10.47 18.65
C GLN A 54 -10.06 11.94 18.30
N LYS A 55 -9.55 12.39 17.14
CA LYS A 55 -9.77 13.75 16.64
C LYS A 55 -11.25 14.10 16.46
N TYR A 56 -12.07 13.15 16.01
CA TYR A 56 -13.51 13.35 15.87
C TYR A 56 -14.20 13.49 17.23
N ASN A 57 -13.83 12.65 18.19
CA ASN A 57 -14.33 12.73 19.56
C ASN A 57 -13.93 14.05 20.23
N ASP A 58 -12.70 14.50 19.99
CA ASP A 58 -12.20 15.81 20.47
C ASP A 58 -12.94 16.99 19.83
N ALA A 59 -13.49 16.82 18.62
CA ALA A 59 -14.27 17.86 17.94
C ALA A 59 -15.72 17.97 18.43
N ILE A 60 -16.27 16.91 19.03
CA ILE A 60 -17.70 16.83 19.40
C ILE A 60 -17.89 16.82 20.91
N SER A 61 -16.95 16.25 21.66
CA SER A 61 -16.93 16.23 23.11
C SER A 61 -15.90 17.22 23.62
N VAL A 62 -16.33 18.13 24.49
CA VAL A 62 -15.45 19.11 25.12
C VAL A 62 -14.76 18.44 26.31
N ASN A 63 -13.52 18.00 26.10
CA ASN A 63 -12.69 17.41 27.15
C ASN A 63 -11.67 18.44 27.71
N GLY A 64 -11.18 18.25 28.94
CA GLY A 64 -10.18 19.13 29.55
C GLY A 64 -8.90 19.26 28.72
N ASN A 65 -8.50 18.18 28.04
CA ASN A 65 -7.36 18.18 27.12
C ASN A 65 -7.62 18.98 25.83
N VAL A 66 -8.88 19.04 25.38
CA VAL A 66 -9.28 19.80 24.19
C VAL A 66 -9.30 21.29 24.51
N ILE A 67 -9.71 21.70 25.72
CA ILE A 67 -9.68 23.11 26.16
C ILE A 67 -8.24 23.61 26.38
N ALA A 68 -7.37 22.74 26.89
CA ALA A 68 -5.96 23.08 27.15
C ALA A 68 -5.10 23.13 25.88
N SER A 69 -5.55 22.51 24.78
CA SER A 69 -4.85 22.50 23.50
C SER A 69 -5.43 23.53 22.53
N ASN A 70 -4.64 23.97 21.55
CA ASN A 70 -5.11 24.92 20.53
C ASN A 70 -6.27 24.30 19.74
N ASN A 71 -7.46 24.81 20.00
CA ASN A 71 -8.73 24.26 19.58
C ASN A 71 -9.58 25.35 18.91
N PRO A 72 -10.35 25.03 17.86
CA PRO A 72 -11.18 26.01 17.16
C PRO A 72 -12.34 26.54 18.01
N LEU A 73 -12.57 25.95 19.18
CA LEU A 73 -13.60 26.36 20.14
C LEU A 73 -13.19 27.59 20.98
N PHE A 74 -11.88 27.87 21.09
CA PHE A 74 -11.36 28.96 21.92
C PHE A 74 -10.50 29.91 21.06
N VAL A 75 -11.04 31.10 20.79
CA VAL A 75 -10.40 32.10 19.93
C VAL A 75 -9.93 33.27 20.77
N ILE A 76 -8.62 33.41 20.95
CA ILE A 76 -8.02 34.58 21.60
C ILE A 76 -7.66 35.56 20.47
N ASN A 77 -8.06 36.83 20.60
CA ASN A 77 -7.71 37.91 19.66
C ASN A 77 -8.12 37.65 18.19
N GLY A 78 -9.26 37.00 17.96
CA GLY A 78 -9.82 36.79 16.62
C GLY A 78 -9.03 35.84 15.70
N ARG A 79 -7.99 35.17 16.21
CA ARG A 79 -7.18 34.22 15.45
C ARG A 79 -7.48 32.80 15.89
N VAL A 80 -8.07 32.00 15.00
CA VAL A 80 -8.07 30.54 15.14
C VAL A 80 -6.68 30.06 14.68
N GLU A 81 -5.74 29.98 15.62
CA GLU A 81 -4.40 29.44 15.35
C GLU A 81 -4.49 27.92 15.10
N GLY A 82 -4.74 27.54 13.84
CA GLY A 82 -4.74 26.12 13.45
C GLY A 82 -5.51 25.77 12.19
N GLN A 83 -6.40 26.64 11.69
CA GLN A 83 -7.11 26.40 10.43
C GLN A 83 -6.39 27.06 9.24
N THR A 84 -5.14 26.65 9.00
CA THR A 84 -4.57 26.73 7.66
C THR A 84 -4.74 25.38 7.00
N HIS A 85 -5.96 25.06 6.56
CA HIS A 85 -6.02 24.22 5.36
C HIS A 85 -5.26 25.01 4.30
N PRO A 86 -4.14 24.51 3.72
CA PRO A 86 -3.60 25.17 2.56
C PRO A 86 -4.70 25.10 1.51
N LYS A 87 -5.33 26.23 1.20
CA LYS A 87 -6.10 26.39 -0.05
C LYS A 87 -5.11 25.99 -1.13
N LYS A 88 -5.20 24.77 -1.66
CA LYS A 88 -4.30 24.32 -2.72
C LYS A 88 -4.48 25.35 -3.84
N PRO A 89 -3.45 26.13 -4.20
CA PRO A 89 -3.57 26.96 -5.37
C PRO A 89 -3.78 25.98 -6.52
N ILE A 90 -4.88 26.14 -7.26
CA ILE A 90 -5.16 25.37 -8.47
C ILE A 90 -4.07 25.78 -9.48
N THR A 91 -2.94 25.09 -9.44
CA THR A 91 -1.71 25.41 -10.18
C THR A 91 -1.24 24.25 -11.04
N LYS A 92 -2.04 23.17 -11.12
CA LYS A 92 -1.80 22.11 -12.09
C LYS A 92 -2.76 22.33 -13.26
N PRO A 93 -2.26 22.45 -14.51
CA PRO A 93 -3.14 22.41 -15.68
C PRO A 93 -3.90 21.09 -15.64
N LEU A 94 -5.21 21.13 -15.89
CA LEU A 94 -6.00 19.91 -16.03
C LEU A 94 -5.37 19.08 -17.16
N THR A 95 -4.99 17.84 -16.86
CA THR A 95 -4.58 16.88 -17.89
C THR A 95 -5.81 16.53 -18.72
N VAL A 96 -5.99 17.22 -19.84
CA VAL A 96 -6.97 16.86 -20.87
C VAL A 96 -6.34 15.75 -21.71
N VAL A 97 -6.85 14.53 -21.57
CA VAL A 97 -6.48 13.43 -22.45
C VAL A 97 -7.43 13.46 -23.64
N ASP A 98 -6.91 13.83 -24.81
CA ASP A 98 -7.66 13.78 -26.06
C ASP A 98 -7.88 12.31 -26.48
N ALA A 99 -9.14 11.94 -26.73
CA ALA A 99 -9.53 10.61 -27.16
C ALA A 99 -8.86 10.18 -28.48
N ASN A 100 -8.49 11.14 -29.33
CA ASN A 100 -7.80 10.86 -30.60
C ASN A 100 -6.41 10.25 -30.40
N HIS A 101 -5.74 10.54 -29.28
CA HIS A 101 -4.38 10.03 -29.01
C HIS A 101 -4.38 8.53 -28.63
N PHE A 102 -5.47 8.02 -28.06
CA PHE A 102 -5.61 6.62 -27.64
C PHE A 102 -5.79 5.66 -28.82
N LEU A 103 -6.54 6.08 -29.85
CA LEU A 103 -6.77 5.26 -31.04
C LEU A 103 -5.49 5.09 -31.88
N ALA A 104 -4.67 6.14 -31.98
CA ALA A 104 -3.41 6.11 -32.72
C ALA A 104 -2.40 5.11 -32.13
N THR A 105 -2.30 5.02 -30.80
CA THR A 105 -1.34 4.11 -30.14
C THR A 105 -1.79 2.65 -30.17
N THR A 106 -3.09 2.40 -30.19
CA THR A 106 -3.63 1.03 -30.10
C THR A 106 -3.68 0.35 -31.46
N GLN A 107 -3.95 1.08 -32.55
CA GLN A 107 -4.02 0.52 -33.90
C GLN A 107 -2.65 0.24 -34.52
N VAL A 108 -1.61 1.02 -34.18
CA VAL A 108 -0.24 0.77 -34.70
C VAL A 108 0.34 -0.53 -34.14
N ARG A 109 -0.09 -0.95 -32.94
CA ARG A 109 0.44 -2.14 -32.26
C ARG A 109 -0.09 -3.47 -32.83
N SER A 110 -1.21 -3.47 -33.57
CA SER A 110 -1.80 -4.69 -34.13
C SER A 110 -1.28 -5.07 -35.52
N GLN A 111 -0.46 -4.21 -36.15
CA GLN A 111 0.09 -4.42 -37.50
C GLN A 111 1.52 -4.97 -37.53
N VAL A 112 2.10 -5.32 -36.38
CA VAL A 112 3.38 -6.03 -36.32
C VAL A 112 3.12 -7.50 -36.00
N ARG A 113 2.96 -8.30 -37.05
CA ARG A 113 3.05 -9.76 -37.01
C ARG A 113 3.90 -10.25 -38.17
#